data_AF-A5DHR3-F1
#
_entry.id   AF-A5DHR3-F1
#
_cell.length_a   1.000
_cell.length_b   1.000
_cell.length_c   1.000
_cell.angle_alpha   90.00
_cell.angle_beta   90.00
_cell.angle_gamma   90.00
#
_symmetry.space_group_name_H-M   'P 1'
#
loop_
_entity.id
_entity.type
_entity.pdbx_description
1 polymer ?
#
loop_
_entity_poly.entity_id
_entity_poly.type
_entity_poly.pdbx_seq_one_letter_code
_entity_poly.pdbx_strand_id
1 'polypeptide(L)'
;MVTSKNGNCGAIATRTRVCKVVCDERRICRCLDGCTGAIINHLKSKNDFWFMALGVFTRSADVESARKRGFDFVVSPVEAVGTQNASRVMGMVDTTTIESSDQFINHLVEIANAYSKRVKHLVFSPPPCLLADKFGLKKKLQLLDSRTTYTFIIPLIDDVFYWEFWNYVLNGTVSCALYFVDGQRVSRSMLERYSTLPVSYLEIDTQTVPPDEYIEVFSMPSPPSIVLTNGRTDHGLTRLLQCAEYCDSIIDPLQPLRDNLELSVYAQFEKDTKKYSQYEKAIKLALKSTAKSVLVAGPGRGPLLQIVVEMSSAKITGVEKNPQCIDILKERNAHEWQDRVEIVHKDAREVCGKWDLVVSEMLGSFGCNELSPEVLDGFSSTVIPQSYTSYIRPIYSPMVPSQYYVPFLAHFSVFYSITNPMPCWTFRHPNNNSMQKKSRSQVCCNV
;
A
#
# COMPACT_ATOMS: atom_id res chain seq x y z
N MET A 1 -27.26 38.91 -24.08
CA MET A 1 -27.13 40.25 -24.68
C MET A 1 -25.69 40.72 -24.53
N VAL A 2 -25.05 41.10 -25.65
CA VAL A 2 -23.81 41.93 -25.82
C VAL A 2 -22.50 41.30 -25.30
N THR A 3 -21.53 40.77 -26.09
CA THR A 3 -20.67 41.21 -27.22
C THR A 3 -19.57 42.25 -26.93
N SER A 4 -18.28 41.84 -26.99
CA SER A 4 -17.13 42.50 -27.67
C SER A 4 -15.96 41.47 -27.68
N LYS A 5 -15.20 41.09 -28.72
CA LYS A 5 -14.51 41.66 -29.91
C LYS A 5 -13.25 42.51 -29.63
N ASN A 6 -12.10 41.91 -30.04
CA ASN A 6 -10.78 42.46 -30.44
C ASN A 6 -9.97 43.23 -29.38
N GLY A 7 -8.66 43.12 -29.23
CA GLY A 7 -7.57 42.43 -29.93
C GLY A 7 -6.27 43.14 -29.53
N ASN A 8 -5.16 42.41 -29.28
CA ASN A 8 -3.82 42.94 -29.55
C ASN A 8 -2.78 41.81 -29.59
N CYS A 9 -2.11 41.73 -30.74
CA CYS A 9 -0.93 40.92 -31.00
C CYS A 9 0.28 41.48 -30.23
N GLY A 10 0.88 40.67 -29.37
CA GLY A 10 2.30 40.75 -29.03
C GLY A 10 2.98 39.52 -29.57
N ALA A 11 3.55 39.61 -30.77
CA ALA A 11 4.35 38.54 -31.35
C ALA A 11 5.73 38.53 -30.66
N ILE A 12 6.01 37.48 -29.89
CA ILE A 12 7.37 36.98 -29.72
C ILE A 12 7.40 35.61 -30.36
N ALA A 13 8.01 35.56 -31.53
CA ALA A 13 8.23 34.32 -32.26
C ALA A 13 9.37 33.55 -31.60
N THR A 14 9.03 32.46 -30.90
CA THR A 14 9.90 31.28 -30.82
C THR A 14 9.09 30.08 -31.30
N ARG A 15 9.64 29.38 -32.30
CA ARG A 15 9.02 28.22 -32.95
C ARG A 15 8.88 27.07 -31.95
N THR A 16 7.71 26.94 -31.33
CA THR A 16 7.27 25.69 -30.69
C THR A 16 5.77 25.58 -30.88
N ARG A 17 5.30 24.65 -31.73
CA ARG A 17 3.87 24.33 -31.83
C ARG A 17 3.39 23.90 -30.43
N VAL A 18 2.48 24.65 -29.84
CA VAL A 18 1.78 24.23 -28.61
C VAL A 18 0.82 23.11 -29.01
N CYS A 19 1.25 21.87 -28.84
CA CYS A 19 0.43 20.69 -29.06
C CYS A 19 -0.81 20.75 -28.16
N LYS A 20 -2.02 20.83 -28.74
CA LYS A 20 -3.28 20.82 -27.98
C LYS A 20 -3.59 19.40 -27.53
N VAL A 21 -3.76 19.21 -26.22
CA VAL A 21 -4.16 17.95 -25.59
C VAL A 21 -5.61 18.04 -25.14
N VAL A 22 -6.43 17.07 -25.52
CA VAL A 22 -7.86 16.96 -25.18
C VAL A 22 -8.05 15.69 -24.36
N CYS A 23 -8.75 15.76 -23.23
CA CYS A 23 -9.02 14.60 -22.36
C CYS A 23 -10.52 14.36 -22.26
N ASP A 24 -10.95 13.09 -22.25
CA ASP A 24 -12.36 12.72 -22.04
C ASP A 24 -12.73 12.63 -20.54
N GLU A 25 -13.99 12.31 -20.23
CA GLU A 25 -14.50 12.15 -18.86
C GLU A 25 -13.85 10.99 -18.08
N ARG A 26 -13.20 10.05 -18.78
CA ARG A 26 -12.36 8.98 -18.21
C ARG A 26 -10.87 9.38 -18.19
N ARG A 27 -10.57 10.66 -18.47
CA ARG A 27 -9.23 11.28 -18.54
C ARG A 27 -8.27 10.63 -19.54
N ILE A 28 -8.80 9.99 -20.58
CA ILE A 28 -8.01 9.53 -21.72
C ILE A 28 -7.63 10.76 -22.54
N CYS A 29 -6.36 11.15 -22.47
CA CYS A 29 -5.86 12.33 -23.15
C CYS A 29 -5.29 11.97 -24.54
N ARG A 30 -5.69 12.74 -25.55
CA ARG A 30 -5.18 12.67 -26.92
C ARG A 30 -4.52 13.98 -27.30
N CYS A 31 -3.32 13.91 -27.85
CA CYS A 31 -2.69 15.05 -28.50
C CYS A 31 -3.20 15.11 -29.95
N LEU A 32 -3.72 16.26 -30.37
CA LEU A 32 -4.21 16.45 -31.75
C LEU A 32 -3.09 16.32 -32.80
N ASP A 33 -1.83 16.46 -32.38
CA ASP A 33 -0.63 16.33 -33.22
C ASP A 33 0.11 14.98 -33.01
N GLY A 34 -0.46 14.04 -32.26
CA GLY A 34 0.15 12.72 -32.00
C GLY A 34 1.39 12.72 -31.10
N CYS A 35 1.71 13.84 -30.45
CA CYS A 35 2.89 13.98 -29.60
C CYS A 35 2.62 13.41 -28.19
N THR A 36 3.01 12.17 -27.94
CA THR A 36 2.85 11.51 -26.63
C THR A 36 3.56 12.26 -25.49
N GLY A 37 4.72 12.86 -25.75
CA GLY A 37 5.44 13.65 -24.75
C GLY A 37 4.66 14.88 -24.26
N ALA A 38 3.84 15.50 -25.12
CA ALA A 38 2.98 16.60 -24.72
C ALA A 38 1.81 16.14 -23.82
N ILE A 39 1.32 14.92 -24.02
CA ILE A 39 0.26 14.30 -23.21
C ILE A 39 0.76 14.02 -21.79
N ILE A 40 1.94 13.40 -21.68
CA ILE A 40 2.57 13.06 -20.39
C ILE A 40 2.85 14.34 -19.59
N ASN A 41 3.41 15.36 -20.22
CA ASN A 41 3.68 16.64 -19.56
C ASN A 41 2.39 17.37 -19.14
N HIS A 42 1.33 17.29 -19.95
CA HIS A 42 0.03 17.87 -19.61
C HIS A 42 -0.60 17.16 -18.40
N LEU A 43 -0.54 15.84 -18.33
CA LEU A 43 -1.10 15.08 -17.22
C LEU A 43 -0.36 15.28 -15.91
N LYS A 44 0.97 15.33 -15.94
CA LYS A 44 1.79 15.71 -14.77
C LYS A 44 1.44 17.10 -14.23
N SER A 45 0.98 18.02 -15.09
CA SER A 45 0.61 19.39 -14.66
C SER A 45 -0.74 19.49 -13.95
N LYS A 46 -1.57 18.44 -13.96
CA LYS A 46 -2.92 18.47 -13.38
C LYS A 46 -3.02 18.06 -11.91
N ASN A 47 -1.91 17.71 -11.24
CA ASN A 47 -1.79 17.46 -9.78
C ASN A 47 -2.78 16.47 -9.13
N ASP A 48 -3.62 15.78 -9.88
CA ASP A 48 -4.64 14.88 -9.33
C ASP A 48 -4.13 13.45 -9.04
N PHE A 49 -2.91 13.09 -9.49
CA PHE A 49 -2.30 11.76 -9.32
C PHE A 49 -0.78 11.86 -9.14
N TRP A 50 -0.19 10.90 -8.43
CA TRP A 50 1.25 10.68 -8.41
C TRP A 50 1.67 9.96 -9.70
N PHE A 51 2.81 10.36 -10.27
CA PHE A 51 3.34 9.75 -11.49
C PHE A 51 4.74 9.19 -11.26
N MET A 52 4.98 7.96 -11.72
CA MET A 52 6.31 7.38 -11.85
C MET A 52 7.19 8.27 -12.75
N ALA A 53 8.47 8.40 -12.41
CA ALA A 53 9.44 9.09 -13.26
C ALA A 53 9.76 8.22 -14.49
N LEU A 54 9.86 8.85 -15.66
CA LEU A 54 10.07 8.19 -16.95
C LEU A 54 11.47 8.50 -17.49
N GLY A 55 12.29 7.47 -17.69
CA GLY A 55 13.63 7.55 -18.24
C GLY A 55 13.77 6.87 -19.61
N VAL A 56 14.92 7.09 -20.24
CA VAL A 56 15.29 6.46 -21.52
C VAL A 56 16.80 6.21 -21.58
N PHE A 57 17.19 5.12 -22.23
CA PHE A 57 18.60 4.86 -22.54
C PHE A 57 19.10 5.77 -23.67
N THR A 58 20.27 6.40 -23.48
CA THR A 58 20.91 7.25 -24.50
C THR A 58 22.42 7.04 -24.56
N ARG A 59 23.03 7.43 -25.69
CA ARG A 59 24.50 7.35 -25.87
C ARG A 59 25.23 8.61 -25.42
N SER A 60 24.59 9.77 -25.40
CA SER A 60 25.25 11.07 -25.26
C SER A 60 24.84 11.87 -24.02
N ALA A 61 24.14 11.24 -23.06
CA ALA A 61 23.63 11.87 -21.84
C ALA A 61 22.88 13.21 -22.08
N ASP A 62 22.22 13.36 -23.24
CA ASP A 62 21.53 14.59 -23.64
C ASP A 62 20.13 14.66 -22.99
N VAL A 63 20.12 15.18 -21.75
CA VAL A 63 18.91 15.36 -20.93
C VAL A 63 17.91 16.30 -21.60
N GLU A 64 18.36 17.34 -22.30
CA GLU A 64 17.46 18.37 -22.86
C GLU A 64 16.68 17.80 -24.06
N SER A 65 17.34 17.03 -24.91
CA SER A 65 16.68 16.29 -25.99
C SER A 65 15.68 15.26 -25.45
N ALA A 66 16.05 14.50 -24.41
CA ALA A 66 15.15 13.55 -23.76
C ALA A 66 13.92 14.24 -23.15
N ARG A 67 14.11 15.39 -22.49
CA ARG A 67 13.02 16.18 -21.90
C ARG A 67 12.03 16.68 -22.95
N LYS A 68 12.51 17.13 -24.12
CA LYS A 68 11.64 17.51 -25.24
C LYS A 68 10.75 16.37 -25.74
N ARG A 69 11.17 15.12 -25.50
CA ARG A 69 10.41 13.90 -25.81
C ARG A 69 9.52 13.41 -24.66
N GLY A 70 9.53 14.07 -23.51
CA GLY A 70 8.69 13.75 -22.35
C GLY A 70 9.37 12.87 -21.28
N PHE A 71 10.68 12.67 -21.36
CA PHE A 71 11.45 11.92 -20.36
C PHE A 71 11.97 12.85 -19.24
N ASP A 72 11.97 12.35 -18.00
CA ASP A 72 12.42 13.07 -16.81
C ASP A 72 13.94 12.96 -16.58
N PHE A 73 14.54 11.85 -17.00
CA PHE A 73 15.96 11.53 -16.84
C PHE A 73 16.48 10.61 -17.96
N VAL A 74 17.79 10.41 -18.01
CA VAL A 74 18.44 9.50 -18.96
C VAL A 74 19.33 8.49 -18.25
N VAL A 75 19.43 7.29 -18.80
CA VAL A 75 20.44 6.29 -18.45
C VAL A 75 21.48 6.28 -19.56
N SER A 76 22.76 6.51 -19.28
CA SER A 76 23.79 6.69 -20.32
C SER A 76 25.18 6.30 -19.82
N PRO A 77 26.12 5.91 -20.70
CA PRO A 77 27.50 5.63 -20.31
C PRO A 77 28.08 6.76 -19.45
N VAL A 78 28.70 6.41 -18.32
CA VAL A 78 29.16 7.41 -17.33
C VAL A 78 30.20 8.37 -17.93
N GLU A 79 30.97 7.90 -18.91
CA GLU A 79 31.97 8.67 -19.65
C GLU A 79 31.35 9.74 -20.56
N ALA A 80 30.11 9.53 -21.00
CA ALA A 80 29.37 10.50 -21.81
C ALA A 80 28.81 11.67 -20.96
N VAL A 81 28.93 11.60 -19.62
CA VAL A 81 28.34 12.60 -18.73
C VAL A 81 29.23 13.85 -18.60
N GLY A 82 28.76 14.92 -19.25
CA GLY A 82 29.36 16.25 -19.17
C GLY A 82 29.17 16.95 -17.81
N THR A 83 29.57 18.22 -17.74
CA THR A 83 29.50 19.04 -16.50
C THR A 83 28.12 19.65 -16.23
N GLN A 84 27.17 19.53 -17.17
CA GLN A 84 25.84 20.14 -17.08
C GLN A 84 24.76 19.11 -16.73
N ASN A 85 23.83 19.46 -15.82
CA ASN A 85 22.63 18.69 -15.45
C ASN A 85 22.84 17.24 -14.96
N ALA A 86 23.93 17.03 -14.22
CA ALA A 86 24.29 15.85 -13.43
C ALA A 86 23.14 15.13 -12.68
N SER A 87 22.18 15.87 -12.13
CA SER A 87 21.11 15.32 -11.29
C SER A 87 20.04 14.52 -12.03
N ARG A 88 20.05 14.51 -13.37
CA ARG A 88 19.07 13.82 -14.23
C ARG A 88 19.69 12.70 -15.07
N VAL A 89 20.87 12.23 -14.68
CA VAL A 89 21.59 11.16 -15.36
C VAL A 89 21.88 10.03 -14.39
N MET A 90 21.49 8.82 -14.77
CA MET A 90 22.01 7.58 -14.20
C MET A 90 23.20 7.12 -15.05
N GLY A 91 24.39 7.08 -14.46
CA GLY A 91 25.64 6.74 -15.15
C GLY A 91 25.82 5.24 -15.25
N MET A 92 25.80 4.71 -16.47
CA MET A 92 26.04 3.30 -16.75
C MET A 92 27.54 3.01 -16.73
N VAL A 93 27.94 2.05 -15.90
CA VAL A 93 29.33 1.63 -15.74
C VAL A 93 29.54 0.33 -16.52
N ASP A 94 30.60 0.28 -17.32
CA ASP A 94 31.02 -0.94 -18.00
C ASP A 94 31.71 -1.89 -17.00
N THR A 95 31.18 -3.10 -16.89
CA THR A 95 31.67 -4.14 -15.96
C THR A 95 32.12 -5.41 -16.70
N THR A 96 32.22 -5.36 -18.03
CA THR A 96 32.48 -6.53 -18.88
C THR A 96 33.85 -7.18 -18.65
N THR A 97 34.84 -6.42 -18.18
CA THR A 97 36.21 -6.88 -17.94
C THR A 97 36.46 -7.34 -16.50
N ILE A 98 35.43 -7.34 -15.64
CA ILE A 98 35.56 -7.64 -14.22
C ILE A 98 35.52 -9.15 -13.96
N GLU A 99 36.60 -9.69 -13.39
CA GLU A 99 36.76 -11.13 -13.15
C GLU A 99 36.63 -11.52 -11.67
N SER A 100 36.63 -10.55 -10.76
CA SER A 100 36.49 -10.80 -9.32
C SER A 100 35.71 -9.71 -8.59
N SER A 101 35.18 -10.04 -7.41
CA SER A 101 34.46 -9.08 -6.57
C SER A 101 35.36 -7.96 -6.00
N ASP A 102 36.68 -8.18 -5.86
CA ASP A 102 37.60 -7.11 -5.45
C ASP A 102 37.85 -6.11 -6.57
N GLN A 103 38.07 -6.61 -7.80
CA GLN A 103 38.17 -5.74 -8.98
C GLN A 103 36.90 -4.93 -9.16
N PHE A 104 35.72 -5.55 -8.99
CA PHE A 104 34.43 -4.88 -9.09
C PHE A 104 34.33 -3.68 -8.15
N ILE A 105 34.64 -3.87 -6.87
CA ILE A 105 34.49 -2.84 -5.85
C ILE A 105 35.50 -1.71 -6.06
N ASN A 106 36.76 -2.04 -6.35
CA ASN A 106 37.77 -1.04 -6.66
C ASN A 106 37.36 -0.19 -7.86
N HIS A 107 36.85 -0.82 -8.92
CA HIS A 107 36.37 -0.13 -10.11
C HIS A 107 35.21 0.82 -9.80
N LEU A 108 34.21 0.37 -9.04
CA LEU A 108 33.09 1.24 -8.63
C LEU A 108 33.53 2.41 -7.75
N VAL A 109 34.49 2.21 -6.84
CA VAL A 109 35.05 3.29 -6.01
C VAL A 109 35.78 4.32 -6.87
N GLU A 110 36.59 3.88 -7.83
CA GLU A 110 37.29 4.75 -8.78
C GLU A 110 36.30 5.61 -9.58
N ILE A 111 35.29 4.98 -10.19
CA ILE A 111 34.26 5.68 -10.97
C ILE A 111 33.45 6.63 -10.09
N ALA A 112 32.98 6.18 -8.92
CA ALA A 112 32.22 7.02 -8.00
C ALA A 112 33.04 8.27 -7.58
N ASN A 113 34.34 8.13 -7.33
CA ASN A 113 35.20 9.27 -7.00
C ASN A 113 35.40 10.21 -8.20
N ALA A 114 35.72 9.68 -9.37
CA ALA A 114 35.97 10.45 -10.60
C ALA A 114 34.73 11.25 -11.06
N TYR A 115 33.53 10.71 -10.82
CA TYR A 115 32.27 11.31 -11.25
C TYR A 115 31.42 11.85 -10.09
N SER A 116 31.91 11.85 -8.84
CA SER A 116 31.19 12.24 -7.62
C SER A 116 30.49 13.61 -7.69
N LYS A 117 31.01 14.56 -8.47
CA LYS A 117 30.42 15.90 -8.67
C LYS A 117 29.32 15.93 -9.73
N ARG A 118 29.27 14.93 -10.61
CA ARG A 118 28.45 14.88 -11.84
C ARG A 118 27.44 13.75 -11.88
N VAL A 119 27.65 12.67 -11.14
CA VAL A 119 26.75 11.52 -11.13
C VAL A 119 26.60 11.06 -9.69
N LYS A 120 25.34 10.92 -9.27
CA LYS A 120 24.97 10.42 -7.92
C LYS A 120 24.33 9.04 -7.97
N HIS A 121 24.10 8.51 -9.15
CA HIS A 121 23.43 7.25 -9.37
C HIS A 121 24.18 6.48 -10.46
N LEU A 122 24.81 5.37 -10.08
CA LEU A 122 25.51 4.47 -10.99
C LEU A 122 24.69 3.21 -11.21
N VAL A 123 24.60 2.76 -12.45
CA VAL A 123 23.87 1.55 -12.86
C VAL A 123 24.82 0.61 -13.61
N PHE A 124 24.66 -0.70 -13.44
CA PHE A 124 25.55 -1.67 -14.08
C PHE A 124 24.94 -3.07 -14.11
N SER A 125 25.31 -3.86 -15.12
CA SER A 125 25.01 -5.29 -15.14
C SER A 125 25.97 -6.03 -14.19
N PRO A 126 25.49 -7.02 -13.40
CA PRO A 126 26.36 -7.80 -12.53
C PRO A 126 27.29 -8.71 -13.35
N PRO A 127 28.62 -8.63 -13.15
CA PRO A 127 29.54 -9.63 -13.68
C PRO A 127 29.22 -11.03 -13.13
N PRO A 128 29.36 -12.11 -13.93
CA PRO A 128 29.05 -13.48 -13.47
C PRO A 128 29.81 -13.91 -12.21
N CYS A 129 31.04 -13.40 -12.02
CA CYS A 129 31.88 -13.71 -10.86
C CYS A 129 31.25 -13.28 -9.51
N LEU A 130 30.29 -12.34 -9.53
CA LEU A 130 29.64 -11.85 -8.32
C LEU A 130 28.60 -12.83 -7.77
N LEU A 131 28.03 -13.70 -8.62
CA LEU A 131 26.94 -14.59 -8.25
C LEU A 131 27.40 -15.81 -7.43
N ALA A 132 28.70 -16.04 -7.33
CA ALA A 132 29.27 -17.19 -6.64
C ALA A 132 29.28 -17.08 -5.10
N ASP A 133 29.36 -15.87 -4.54
CA ASP A 133 29.45 -15.64 -3.09
C ASP A 133 28.66 -14.40 -2.65
N LYS A 134 27.38 -14.62 -2.29
CA LYS A 134 26.49 -13.56 -1.80
C LYS A 134 26.94 -12.95 -0.47
N PHE A 135 27.61 -13.73 0.37
CA PHE A 135 28.06 -13.28 1.70
C PHE A 135 29.24 -12.34 1.59
N GLY A 136 30.26 -12.75 0.82
CA GLY A 136 31.41 -11.91 0.50
C GLY A 136 30.99 -10.65 -0.25
N LEU A 137 30.09 -10.76 -1.24
CA LEU A 137 29.59 -9.61 -1.98
C LEU A 137 28.90 -8.59 -1.06
N LYS A 138 27.98 -9.02 -0.19
CA LYS A 138 27.28 -8.13 0.75
C LYS A 138 28.27 -7.39 1.66
N LYS A 139 29.27 -8.09 2.21
CA LYS A 139 30.29 -7.48 3.06
C LYS A 139 31.11 -6.44 2.30
N LYS A 140 31.50 -6.73 1.05
CA LYS A 140 32.29 -5.83 0.23
C LYS A 140 31.50 -4.60 -0.24
N LEU A 141 30.22 -4.73 -0.54
CA LEU A 141 29.36 -3.61 -0.91
C LEU A 141 29.21 -2.56 0.20
N GLN A 142 29.43 -2.93 1.47
CA GLN A 142 29.47 -1.97 2.59
C GLN A 142 30.65 -1.00 2.52
N LEU A 143 31.64 -1.26 1.66
CA LEU A 143 32.78 -0.37 1.43
C LEU A 143 32.45 0.79 0.48
N LEU A 144 31.31 0.72 -0.22
CA LEU A 144 30.88 1.76 -1.15
C LEU A 144 30.39 3.01 -0.40
N ASP A 145 30.61 4.18 -1.01
CA ASP A 145 30.28 5.47 -0.41
C ASP A 145 28.77 5.75 -0.44
N SER A 146 28.19 6.17 0.68
CA SER A 146 26.75 6.39 0.81
C SER A 146 26.21 7.61 0.06
N ARG A 147 27.05 8.47 -0.53
CA ARG A 147 26.63 9.64 -1.32
C ARG A 147 26.27 9.26 -2.76
N THR A 148 26.50 8.01 -3.15
CA THR A 148 26.18 7.47 -4.48
C THR A 148 25.23 6.29 -4.34
N THR A 149 24.17 6.28 -5.13
CA THR A 149 23.29 5.11 -5.27
C THR A 149 23.89 4.17 -6.29
N TYR A 150 23.94 2.87 -5.97
CA TYR A 150 24.48 1.83 -6.83
C TYR A 150 23.37 0.86 -7.21
N THR A 151 23.12 0.66 -8.50
CA THR A 151 21.99 -0.14 -8.97
C THR A 151 22.43 -1.26 -9.89
N PHE A 152 22.14 -2.49 -9.47
CA PHE A 152 22.34 -3.67 -10.31
C PHE A 152 21.18 -3.81 -11.30
N ILE A 153 21.50 -3.89 -12.59
CA ILE A 153 20.53 -4.25 -13.64
C ILE A 153 20.43 -5.77 -13.68
N ILE A 154 19.30 -6.31 -13.23
CA ILE A 154 19.10 -7.76 -13.06
C ILE A 154 17.84 -8.23 -13.79
N PRO A 155 17.85 -9.46 -14.33
CA PRO A 155 16.67 -10.03 -14.95
C PRO A 155 15.57 -10.30 -13.93
N LEU A 156 14.33 -10.00 -14.33
CA LEU A 156 13.12 -10.43 -13.65
C LEU A 156 12.78 -11.84 -14.14
N ILE A 157 13.02 -12.85 -13.30
CA ILE A 157 12.85 -14.27 -13.64
C ILE A 157 12.08 -15.02 -12.56
N ASP A 158 11.45 -16.13 -12.94
CA ASP A 158 10.67 -16.98 -12.04
C ASP A 158 11.60 -17.95 -11.25
N ASP A 159 12.58 -17.40 -10.53
CA ASP A 159 13.58 -18.14 -9.75
C ASP A 159 13.71 -17.58 -8.32
N VAL A 160 13.31 -18.40 -7.35
CA VAL A 160 13.33 -18.04 -5.92
C VAL A 160 14.76 -17.89 -5.39
N PHE A 161 15.71 -18.74 -5.80
CA PHE A 161 17.09 -18.65 -5.31
C PHE A 161 17.79 -17.41 -5.84
N TYR A 162 17.49 -17.03 -7.08
CA TYR A 162 17.98 -15.79 -7.66
C TYR A 162 17.42 -14.56 -6.93
N TRP A 163 16.11 -14.55 -6.65
CA TRP A 163 15.51 -13.50 -5.82
C TRP A 163 16.12 -13.46 -4.40
N GLU A 164 16.31 -14.61 -3.75
CA GLU A 164 16.91 -14.71 -2.42
C GLU A 164 18.35 -14.17 -2.38
N PHE A 165 19.12 -14.39 -3.44
CA PHE A 165 20.46 -13.82 -3.59
C PHE A 165 20.38 -12.29 -3.50
N TRP A 166 19.55 -11.67 -4.32
CA TRP A 166 19.44 -10.21 -4.36
C TRP A 166 18.77 -9.62 -3.12
N ASN A 167 17.73 -10.26 -2.59
CA ASN A 167 17.11 -9.87 -1.32
C ASN A 167 18.12 -9.88 -0.17
N TYR A 168 19.08 -10.82 -0.18
CA TYR A 168 20.14 -10.87 0.82
C TYR A 168 21.18 -9.75 0.61
N VAL A 169 21.59 -9.51 -0.64
CA VAL A 169 22.70 -8.62 -1.00
C VAL A 169 22.34 -7.13 -0.92
N LEU A 170 21.14 -6.76 -1.37
CA LEU A 170 20.68 -5.37 -1.48
C LEU A 170 20.35 -4.76 -0.11
N ASN A 171 20.54 -3.44 0.05
CA ASN A 171 20.41 -2.77 1.36
C ASN A 171 19.97 -1.28 1.29
N GLY A 172 19.31 -0.86 0.22
CA GLY A 172 18.79 0.51 0.05
C GLY A 172 19.80 1.44 -0.64
N THR A 173 21.04 1.54 -0.12
CA THR A 173 22.14 2.23 -0.83
C THR A 173 22.54 1.48 -2.10
N VAL A 174 22.49 0.14 -2.01
CA VAL A 174 22.58 -0.75 -3.15
C VAL A 174 21.16 -1.20 -3.50
N SER A 175 20.72 -0.82 -4.69
CA SER A 175 19.39 -1.09 -5.24
C SER A 175 19.47 -1.97 -6.49
N CYS A 176 18.33 -2.27 -7.10
CA CYS A 176 18.27 -3.00 -8.36
C CYS A 176 17.38 -2.30 -9.38
N ALA A 177 17.63 -2.58 -10.65
CA ALA A 177 16.74 -2.32 -11.76
C ALA A 177 16.35 -3.67 -12.35
N LEU A 178 15.08 -3.80 -12.72
CA LEU A 178 14.54 -5.07 -13.20
C LEU A 178 14.23 -4.95 -14.69
N TYR A 179 14.78 -5.86 -15.51
CA TYR A 179 14.42 -5.96 -16.92
C TYR A 179 13.70 -7.28 -17.21
N PHE A 180 12.79 -7.23 -18.17
CA PHE A 180 12.04 -8.41 -18.62
C PHE A 180 12.89 -9.23 -19.58
N VAL A 181 12.91 -10.55 -19.38
CA VAL A 181 13.59 -11.47 -20.30
C VAL A 181 12.61 -11.86 -21.41
N ASP A 182 12.99 -11.61 -22.66
CA ASP A 182 12.14 -11.90 -23.82
C ASP A 182 11.67 -13.36 -23.83
N GLY A 183 10.36 -13.54 -24.01
CA GLY A 183 9.73 -14.87 -24.06
C GLY A 183 9.55 -15.56 -22.71
N GLN A 184 9.98 -14.96 -21.59
CA GLN A 184 9.79 -15.51 -20.25
C GLN A 184 8.65 -14.79 -19.53
N ARG A 185 7.76 -15.57 -18.92
CA ARG A 185 6.71 -15.07 -18.02
C ARG A 185 7.16 -15.25 -16.58
N VAL A 186 6.81 -14.29 -15.72
CA VAL A 186 7.08 -14.36 -14.28
C VAL A 186 5.76 -14.46 -13.54
N SER A 187 5.65 -15.47 -12.67
CA SER A 187 4.46 -15.67 -11.86
C SER A 187 4.16 -14.47 -10.96
N ARG A 188 2.87 -14.22 -10.68
CA ARG A 188 2.45 -13.14 -9.76
C ARG A 188 3.12 -13.25 -8.38
N SER A 189 3.31 -14.47 -7.88
CA SER A 189 4.00 -14.70 -6.60
C SER A 189 5.46 -14.24 -6.64
N MET A 190 6.15 -14.43 -7.76
CA MET A 190 7.50 -13.90 -7.95
C MET A 190 7.51 -12.39 -8.12
N LEU A 191 6.53 -11.79 -8.82
CA LEU A 191 6.41 -10.34 -8.88
C LEU A 191 6.26 -9.69 -7.51
N GLU A 192 5.42 -10.28 -6.65
CA GLU A 192 5.25 -9.83 -5.26
C GLU A 192 6.55 -9.97 -4.45
N ARG A 193 7.39 -10.97 -4.74
CA ARG A 193 8.72 -11.09 -4.12
C ARG A 193 9.65 -9.99 -4.61
N TYR A 194 9.75 -9.79 -5.92
CA TYR A 194 10.60 -8.74 -6.48
C TYR A 194 10.18 -7.34 -6.06
N SER A 195 8.88 -7.09 -5.81
CA SER A 195 8.41 -5.79 -5.30
C SER A 195 8.91 -5.48 -3.88
N THR A 196 9.39 -6.48 -3.14
CA THR A 196 10.05 -6.27 -1.84
C THR A 196 11.52 -5.87 -1.93
N LEU A 197 12.13 -5.90 -3.12
CA LEU A 197 13.49 -5.43 -3.32
C LEU A 197 13.52 -3.88 -3.38
N PRO A 198 14.65 -3.23 -3.09
CA PRO A 198 14.83 -1.81 -3.38
C PRO A 198 14.96 -1.61 -4.89
N VAL A 199 13.83 -1.55 -5.59
CA VAL A 199 13.78 -1.37 -7.06
C VAL A 199 13.85 0.12 -7.40
N SER A 200 14.90 0.54 -8.11
CA SER A 200 15.06 1.91 -8.60
C SER A 200 14.28 2.16 -9.89
N TYR A 201 14.30 1.21 -10.83
CA TYR A 201 13.52 1.30 -12.05
C TYR A 201 13.17 -0.06 -12.67
N LEU A 202 12.12 -0.07 -13.48
CA LEU A 202 11.77 -1.17 -14.38
C LEU A 202 12.18 -0.80 -15.80
N GLU A 203 12.92 -1.68 -16.47
CA GLU A 203 13.23 -1.54 -17.90
C GLU A 203 12.08 -2.13 -18.72
N ILE A 204 11.48 -1.32 -19.58
CA ILE A 204 10.31 -1.71 -20.36
C ILE A 204 10.57 -1.52 -21.84
N ASP A 205 10.31 -2.58 -22.60
CA ASP A 205 10.04 -2.48 -24.03
C ASP A 205 8.51 -2.51 -24.25
N THR A 206 7.98 -1.37 -24.70
CA THR A 206 6.55 -1.17 -24.96
C THR A 206 6.00 -2.06 -26.08
N GLN A 207 6.84 -2.76 -26.84
CA GLN A 207 6.41 -3.65 -27.92
C GLN A 207 6.26 -5.11 -27.49
N THR A 208 6.93 -5.53 -26.40
CA THR A 208 7.00 -6.95 -26.01
C THR A 208 6.30 -7.24 -24.69
N VAL A 209 6.22 -6.27 -23.77
CA VAL A 209 5.67 -6.49 -22.42
C VAL A 209 4.31 -5.78 -22.29
N PRO A 210 3.21 -6.50 -21.98
CA PRO A 210 1.96 -5.85 -21.58
C PRO A 210 2.15 -5.27 -20.17
N PRO A 211 2.30 -3.95 -20.02
CA PRO A 211 2.90 -3.41 -18.80
C PRO A 211 1.91 -3.37 -17.64
N ASP A 212 0.60 -3.49 -17.92
CA ASP A 212 -0.48 -3.41 -16.94
C ASP A 212 -0.33 -4.50 -15.84
N GLU A 213 -0.03 -5.75 -16.21
CA GLU A 213 0.03 -6.88 -15.25
C GLU A 213 1.21 -6.77 -14.27
N TYR A 214 2.33 -6.19 -14.72
CA TYR A 214 3.56 -6.12 -13.94
C TYR A 214 3.66 -4.85 -13.12
N ILE A 215 3.32 -3.70 -13.72
CA ILE A 215 3.46 -2.39 -13.08
C ILE A 215 2.53 -2.29 -11.87
N GLU A 216 1.32 -2.86 -11.93
CA GLU A 216 0.38 -2.87 -10.81
C GLU A 216 0.99 -3.43 -9.51
N VAL A 217 1.90 -4.41 -9.61
CA VAL A 217 2.55 -5.03 -8.43
C VAL A 217 3.64 -4.14 -7.83
N PHE A 218 4.28 -3.29 -8.64
CA PHE A 218 5.36 -2.39 -8.21
C PHE A 218 4.89 -0.97 -7.85
N SER A 219 3.59 -0.68 -7.98
CA SER A 219 3.05 0.69 -7.87
C SER A 219 3.23 1.37 -6.50
N MET A 220 3.71 0.67 -5.49
CA MET A 220 3.78 1.11 -4.10
C MET A 220 5.01 0.51 -3.41
N PRO A 221 5.62 1.14 -2.39
CA PRO A 221 5.20 2.37 -1.71
C PRO A 221 5.89 3.61 -2.33
N SER A 222 7.14 3.45 -2.75
CA SER A 222 7.88 4.37 -3.61
C SER A 222 7.99 3.66 -4.95
N PRO A 223 7.06 3.91 -5.88
CA PRO A 223 7.04 3.19 -7.13
C PRO A 223 8.35 3.40 -7.89
N PRO A 224 8.92 2.34 -8.51
CA PRO A 224 10.14 2.47 -9.28
C PRO A 224 9.91 3.41 -10.46
N SER A 225 10.99 4.02 -10.94
CA SER A 225 10.93 4.72 -12.23
C SER A 225 10.70 3.73 -13.37
N ILE A 226 10.22 4.20 -14.50
CA ILE A 226 10.12 3.38 -15.73
C ILE A 226 11.21 3.85 -16.69
N VAL A 227 12.03 2.95 -17.23
CA VAL A 227 13.04 3.28 -18.25
C VAL A 227 12.70 2.55 -19.54
N LEU A 228 12.52 3.31 -20.63
CA LEU A 228 12.21 2.73 -21.93
C LEU A 228 13.48 2.35 -22.69
N THR A 229 13.55 1.11 -23.14
CA THR A 229 14.66 0.59 -23.95
C THR A 229 14.58 1.08 -25.40
N ASN A 230 13.37 1.10 -25.98
CA ASN A 230 13.13 1.52 -27.36
C ASN A 230 12.88 3.04 -27.52
N GLY A 231 12.75 3.77 -26.41
CA GLY A 231 12.49 5.21 -26.36
C GLY A 231 11.17 5.67 -26.99
N ARG A 232 10.24 4.75 -27.28
CA ARG A 232 8.93 5.04 -27.89
C ARG A 232 7.88 5.20 -26.80
N THR A 233 7.20 6.34 -26.80
CA THR A 233 6.09 6.63 -25.90
C THR A 233 4.77 6.47 -26.64
N ASP A 234 3.82 5.74 -26.05
CA ASP A 234 2.44 5.61 -26.56
C ASP A 234 1.39 6.05 -25.52
N HIS A 235 0.11 6.01 -25.91
CA HIS A 235 -1.00 6.38 -25.03
C HIS A 235 -1.20 5.41 -23.85
N GLY A 236 -0.80 4.14 -23.98
CA GLY A 236 -0.91 3.13 -22.93
C GLY A 236 0.04 3.42 -21.77
N LEU A 237 1.26 3.86 -22.08
CA LEU A 237 2.28 4.25 -21.10
C LEU A 237 1.80 5.29 -20.09
N THR A 238 0.90 6.17 -20.50
CA THR A 238 0.41 7.25 -19.64
C THR A 238 -0.45 6.75 -18.49
N ARG A 239 -1.24 5.68 -18.71
CA ARG A 239 -2.02 5.02 -17.66
C ARG A 239 -1.10 4.29 -16.68
N LEU A 240 -0.03 3.71 -17.21
CA LEU A 240 0.95 2.93 -16.46
C LEU A 240 1.79 3.77 -15.49
N LEU A 241 2.00 5.04 -15.80
CA LEU A 241 2.74 5.92 -14.91
C LEU A 241 1.91 6.39 -13.71
N GLN A 242 0.60 6.16 -13.67
CA GLN A 242 -0.23 6.55 -12.53
C GLN A 242 0.00 5.61 -11.34
N CYS A 243 0.35 6.16 -10.19
CA CYS A 243 0.45 5.42 -8.94
C CYS A 243 -0.51 5.98 -7.88
N ALA A 244 -0.90 5.12 -6.94
CA ALA A 244 -1.70 5.50 -5.80
C ALA A 244 -0.83 6.27 -4.78
N GLU A 245 -1.48 7.00 -3.87
CA GLU A 245 -0.79 7.66 -2.77
C GLU A 245 -0.23 6.63 -1.78
N TYR A 246 1.04 6.78 -1.39
CA TYR A 246 1.70 5.97 -0.36
C TYR A 246 0.78 5.85 0.87
N CYS A 247 0.41 4.62 1.23
CA CYS A 247 -0.55 4.38 2.32
C CYS A 247 0.01 3.46 3.41
N ASP A 248 1.31 3.19 3.39
CA ASP A 248 1.90 2.26 4.36
C ASP A 248 2.00 2.89 5.73
N SER A 249 1.32 2.25 6.67
CA SER A 249 1.14 2.76 8.01
C SER A 249 1.14 1.62 9.00
N ILE A 250 1.75 1.87 10.16
CA ILE A 250 1.72 1.00 11.32
C ILE A 250 1.08 1.81 12.43
N ILE A 251 0.04 1.27 13.05
CA ILE A 251 -0.65 1.88 14.19
C ILE A 251 -0.85 0.84 15.29
N ASP A 252 -0.86 1.31 16.53
CA ASP A 252 -1.16 0.44 17.66
C ASP A 252 -2.64 0.02 17.62
N PRO A 253 -2.97 -1.25 17.97
CA PRO A 253 -4.36 -1.66 18.08
C PRO A 253 -5.09 -0.87 19.14
N LEU A 254 -6.33 -0.46 18.83
CA LEU A 254 -7.20 0.17 19.80
C LEU A 254 -7.50 -0.79 20.95
N GLN A 255 -7.78 -0.24 22.13
CA GLN A 255 -8.17 -0.99 23.32
C GLN A 255 -9.44 -0.40 23.94
N PRO A 256 -10.61 -0.45 23.26
CA PRO A 256 -11.79 0.30 23.67
C PRO A 256 -12.38 -0.16 24.99
N LEU A 257 -12.12 -1.40 25.44
CA LEU A 257 -12.53 -1.85 26.77
C LEU A 257 -11.72 -1.16 27.88
N ARG A 258 -10.42 -0.99 27.68
CA ARG A 258 -9.51 -0.37 28.66
C ARG A 258 -9.60 1.16 28.63
N ASP A 259 -9.56 1.72 27.42
CA ASP A 259 -9.41 3.15 27.18
C ASP A 259 -10.73 3.77 26.70
N ASN A 260 -10.93 5.06 26.90
CA ASN A 260 -12.05 5.79 26.30
C ASN A 260 -11.59 6.39 24.97
N LEU A 261 -12.22 5.97 23.87
CA LEU A 261 -11.88 6.46 22.54
C LEU A 261 -12.34 7.90 22.35
N GLU A 262 -11.57 8.69 21.60
CA GLU A 262 -11.97 10.02 21.18
C GLU A 262 -13.17 9.98 20.21
N LEU A 263 -14.00 11.01 20.24
CA LEU A 263 -15.17 11.15 19.35
C LEU A 263 -14.81 11.14 17.85
N SER A 264 -13.60 11.57 17.50
CA SER A 264 -13.05 11.53 16.14
C SER A 264 -12.89 10.10 15.62
N VAL A 265 -12.54 9.15 16.49
CA VAL A 265 -12.39 7.72 16.15
C VAL A 265 -13.74 7.11 15.80
N TYR A 266 -14.78 7.38 16.59
CA TYR A 266 -16.15 6.96 16.27
C TYR A 266 -16.63 7.55 14.94
N ALA A 267 -16.31 8.82 14.66
CA ALA A 267 -16.65 9.45 13.38
C ALA A 267 -15.99 8.75 12.19
N GLN A 268 -14.80 8.19 12.36
CA GLN A 268 -14.16 7.38 11.32
C GLN A 268 -14.85 6.03 11.16
N PHE A 269 -15.24 5.36 12.26
CA PHE A 269 -15.99 4.10 12.21
C PHE A 269 -17.33 4.24 11.48
N GLU A 270 -18.00 5.37 11.67
CA GLU A 270 -19.33 5.66 11.10
C GLU A 270 -19.33 5.85 9.58
N LYS A 271 -18.17 6.09 8.97
CA LYS A 271 -18.04 6.18 7.51
C LYS A 271 -18.19 4.82 6.81
N ASP A 272 -18.07 3.71 7.53
CA ASP A 272 -18.21 2.36 6.96
C ASP A 272 -19.67 1.96 6.77
N THR A 273 -20.26 2.41 5.65
CA THR A 273 -21.64 2.08 5.26
C THR A 273 -21.89 0.59 5.06
N LYS A 274 -20.86 -0.18 4.64
CA LYS A 274 -20.99 -1.63 4.43
C LYS A 274 -21.15 -2.34 5.77
N LYS A 275 -20.38 -1.97 6.80
CA LYS A 275 -20.52 -2.50 8.17
C LYS A 275 -21.95 -2.33 8.66
N TYR A 276 -22.47 -1.11 8.68
CA TYR A 276 -23.81 -0.83 9.23
C TYR A 276 -24.94 -1.47 8.41
N SER A 277 -24.84 -1.52 7.07
CA SER A 277 -25.84 -2.22 6.25
C SER A 277 -25.86 -3.74 6.48
N GLN A 278 -24.74 -4.35 6.85
CA GLN A 278 -24.70 -5.77 7.22
C GLN A 278 -25.28 -6.01 8.61
N TYR A 279 -25.01 -5.11 9.57
CA TYR A 279 -25.68 -5.13 10.87
C TYR A 279 -27.20 -4.98 10.73
N GLU A 280 -27.65 -4.04 9.90
CA GLU A 280 -29.06 -3.83 9.58
C GLU A 280 -29.75 -5.12 9.10
N LYS A 281 -29.15 -5.82 8.13
CA LYS A 281 -29.66 -7.11 7.64
C LYS A 281 -29.69 -8.17 8.72
N ALA A 282 -28.62 -8.29 9.52
CA ALA A 282 -28.53 -9.27 10.59
C ALA A 282 -29.57 -9.02 11.68
N ILE A 283 -29.74 -7.76 12.09
CA ILE A 283 -30.74 -7.31 13.06
C ILE A 283 -32.14 -7.63 12.54
N LYS A 284 -32.46 -7.28 11.29
CA LYS A 284 -33.75 -7.57 10.67
C LYS A 284 -34.08 -9.08 10.64
N LEU A 285 -33.09 -9.93 10.39
CA LEU A 285 -33.27 -11.39 10.40
C LEU A 285 -33.43 -11.97 11.81
N ALA A 286 -32.74 -11.39 12.80
CA ALA A 286 -32.78 -11.85 14.18
C ALA A 286 -34.01 -11.32 14.96
N LEU A 287 -34.52 -10.15 14.59
CA LEU A 287 -35.70 -9.55 15.19
C LEU A 287 -36.95 -10.38 14.87
N LYS A 288 -37.38 -11.17 15.86
CA LYS A 288 -38.67 -11.84 15.83
C LYS A 288 -39.76 -10.84 16.18
N SER A 289 -40.96 -10.98 15.60
CA SER A 289 -42.12 -10.15 15.94
C SER A 289 -42.51 -10.22 17.43
N THR A 290 -42.06 -11.25 18.13
CA THR A 290 -42.29 -11.47 19.56
C THR A 290 -41.19 -10.89 20.47
N ALA A 291 -40.15 -10.27 19.92
CA ALA A 291 -39.06 -9.69 20.72
C ALA A 291 -39.62 -8.55 21.60
N LYS A 292 -39.36 -8.64 22.91
CA LYS A 292 -39.79 -7.69 23.94
C LYS A 292 -38.64 -6.80 24.41
N SER A 293 -37.40 -7.30 24.38
CA SER A 293 -36.23 -6.52 24.80
C SER A 293 -35.02 -6.70 23.88
N VAL A 294 -34.39 -5.59 23.49
CA VAL A 294 -33.15 -5.56 22.71
C VAL A 294 -32.10 -4.76 23.47
N LEU A 295 -30.91 -5.35 23.63
CA LEU A 295 -29.73 -4.69 24.18
C LEU A 295 -28.77 -4.33 23.05
N VAL A 296 -28.31 -3.09 23.02
CA VAL A 296 -27.14 -2.67 22.24
C VAL A 296 -25.99 -2.40 23.22
N ALA A 297 -25.02 -3.31 23.24
CA ALA A 297 -23.84 -3.22 24.10
C ALA A 297 -22.72 -2.49 23.37
N GLY A 298 -22.20 -1.41 23.96
CA GLY A 298 -21.19 -0.53 23.36
C GLY A 298 -21.70 0.20 22.11
N PRO A 299 -22.78 1.00 22.18
CA PRO A 299 -23.34 1.69 21.02
C PRO A 299 -22.47 2.84 20.49
N GLY A 300 -21.43 3.28 21.20
CA GLY A 300 -20.64 4.46 20.82
C GLY A 300 -21.53 5.69 20.69
N ARG A 301 -21.49 6.38 19.54
CA ARG A 301 -22.36 7.54 19.26
C ARG A 301 -23.76 7.16 18.72
N GLY A 302 -24.10 5.88 18.73
CA GLY A 302 -25.46 5.38 18.47
C GLY A 302 -25.83 4.92 17.05
N PRO A 303 -24.93 4.65 16.08
CA PRO A 303 -25.37 4.19 14.75
C PRO A 303 -26.10 2.84 14.78
N LEU A 304 -25.72 1.91 15.67
CA LEU A 304 -26.46 0.65 15.86
C LEU A 304 -27.79 0.86 16.61
N LEU A 305 -27.85 1.81 17.54
CA LEU A 305 -29.10 2.18 18.19
C LEU A 305 -30.10 2.74 17.18
N GLN A 306 -29.66 3.61 16.27
CA GLN A 306 -30.49 4.14 15.18
C GLN A 306 -31.17 3.00 14.40
N ILE A 307 -30.38 2.03 13.94
CA ILE A 307 -30.88 0.86 13.19
C ILE A 307 -31.92 0.09 14.02
N VAL A 308 -31.62 -0.20 15.29
CA VAL A 308 -32.54 -0.94 16.16
C VAL A 308 -33.84 -0.15 16.43
N VAL A 309 -33.76 1.17 16.62
CA VAL A 309 -34.92 2.05 16.82
C VAL A 309 -35.84 2.03 15.62
N GLU A 310 -35.30 2.10 14.41
CA GLU A 310 -36.08 2.07 13.17
C GLU A 310 -36.77 0.71 12.93
N MET A 311 -36.16 -0.39 13.39
CA MET A 311 -36.61 -1.75 13.07
C MET A 311 -37.46 -2.42 14.14
N SER A 312 -37.34 -1.98 15.38
CA SER A 312 -37.92 -2.67 16.54
C SER A 312 -38.99 -1.82 17.21
N SER A 313 -40.05 -2.47 17.69
CA SER A 313 -40.99 -1.89 18.66
C SER A 313 -40.75 -2.39 20.09
N ALA A 314 -39.72 -3.21 20.29
CA ALA A 314 -39.34 -3.75 21.60
C ALA A 314 -38.80 -2.65 22.53
N LYS A 315 -38.66 -2.96 23.82
CA LYS A 315 -37.90 -2.12 24.75
C LYS A 315 -36.42 -2.15 24.34
N ILE A 316 -35.82 -0.99 24.09
CA ILE A 316 -34.42 -0.86 23.66
C ILE A 316 -33.59 -0.30 24.81
N THR A 317 -32.47 -0.96 25.12
CA THR A 317 -31.49 -0.47 26.09
C THR A 317 -30.13 -0.35 25.41
N GLY A 318 -29.49 0.81 25.52
CA GLY A 318 -28.12 1.06 25.06
C GLY A 318 -27.17 1.19 26.25
N VAL A 319 -26.16 0.34 26.34
CA VAL A 319 -25.17 0.37 27.44
C VAL A 319 -23.82 0.79 26.91
N GLU A 320 -23.34 1.95 27.35
CA GLU A 320 -22.06 2.53 26.95
C GLU A 320 -21.24 2.87 28.19
N LYS A 321 -19.94 2.56 28.16
CA LYS A 321 -19.04 2.89 29.28
C LYS A 321 -18.34 4.23 29.08
N ASN A 322 -18.12 4.64 27.83
CA ASN A 322 -17.38 5.85 27.52
C ASN A 322 -18.24 7.08 27.84
N PRO A 323 -17.88 7.88 28.87
CA PRO A 323 -18.68 9.03 29.27
C PRO A 323 -18.84 10.06 28.15
N GLN A 324 -17.90 10.16 27.21
CA GLN A 324 -17.96 11.11 26.09
C GLN A 324 -19.14 10.82 25.14
N CYS A 325 -19.62 9.58 25.10
CA CYS A 325 -20.74 9.19 24.25
C CYS A 325 -22.11 9.39 24.93
N ILE A 326 -22.17 9.47 26.26
CA ILE A 326 -23.43 9.43 27.01
C ILE A 326 -24.32 10.63 26.70
N ASP A 327 -23.78 11.84 26.70
CA ASP A 327 -24.57 13.04 26.44
C ASP A 327 -25.05 13.10 24.98
N ILE A 328 -24.21 12.64 24.04
CA ILE A 328 -24.59 12.49 22.62
C ILE A 328 -25.77 11.52 22.49
N LEU A 329 -25.69 10.36 23.14
CA LEU A 329 -26.75 9.36 23.11
C LEU A 329 -28.07 9.89 23.72
N LYS A 330 -27.99 10.63 24.83
CA LYS A 330 -29.17 11.26 25.45
C LYS A 330 -29.80 12.32 24.54
N GLU A 331 -28.97 13.16 23.92
CA GLU A 331 -29.44 14.18 22.99
C GLU A 331 -30.13 13.55 21.78
N ARG A 332 -29.54 12.51 21.19
CA ARG A 332 -30.17 11.75 20.10
C ARG A 332 -31.45 11.05 20.56
N ASN A 333 -31.48 10.52 21.78
CA ASN A 333 -32.70 9.90 22.29
C ASN A 333 -33.87 10.89 22.39
N ALA A 334 -33.59 12.09 22.90
CA ALA A 334 -34.59 13.15 23.06
C ALA A 334 -35.07 13.73 21.71
N HIS A 335 -34.17 13.89 20.73
CA HIS A 335 -34.49 14.60 19.49
C HIS A 335 -34.78 13.68 18.29
N GLU A 336 -34.21 12.48 18.25
CA GLU A 336 -34.28 11.56 17.11
C GLU A 336 -35.07 10.28 17.43
N TRP A 337 -34.92 9.74 18.64
CA TRP A 337 -35.49 8.42 18.99
C TRP A 337 -36.75 8.50 19.85
N GLN A 338 -37.30 9.69 20.07
CA GLN A 338 -38.55 9.91 20.81
C GLN A 338 -38.54 9.29 22.21
N ASP A 339 -37.40 9.41 22.91
CA ASP A 339 -37.15 8.84 24.24
C ASP A 339 -37.37 7.32 24.35
N ARG A 340 -37.32 6.59 23.23
CA ARG A 340 -37.56 5.14 23.20
C ARG A 340 -36.41 4.29 23.73
N VAL A 341 -35.20 4.85 23.85
CA VAL A 341 -34.01 4.10 24.27
C VAL A 341 -33.68 4.39 25.72
N GLU A 342 -33.52 3.34 26.53
CA GLU A 342 -32.94 3.44 27.87
C GLU A 342 -31.41 3.51 27.75
N ILE A 343 -30.83 4.70 27.95
CA ILE A 343 -29.37 4.92 27.90
C ILE A 343 -28.76 4.67 29.28
N VAL A 344 -27.84 3.72 29.37
CA VAL A 344 -27.20 3.28 30.61
C VAL A 344 -25.68 3.50 30.54
N HIS A 345 -25.15 4.33 31.43
CA HIS A 345 -23.70 4.57 31.55
C HIS A 345 -23.06 3.51 32.45
N LYS A 346 -22.64 2.37 31.88
CA LYS A 346 -22.01 1.25 32.59
C LYS A 346 -21.12 0.43 31.67
N ASP A 347 -20.27 -0.41 32.26
CA ASP A 347 -19.67 -1.52 31.54
C ASP A 347 -20.75 -2.57 31.18
N ALA A 348 -20.74 -3.07 29.94
CA ALA A 348 -21.71 -4.07 29.49
C ALA A 348 -21.64 -5.38 30.29
N ARG A 349 -20.48 -5.70 30.89
CA ARG A 349 -20.28 -6.87 31.78
C ARG A 349 -21.05 -6.76 33.09
N GLU A 350 -21.45 -5.54 33.49
CA GLU A 350 -22.22 -5.30 34.71
C GLU A 350 -23.74 -5.34 34.47
N VAL A 351 -24.17 -5.60 33.24
CA VAL A 351 -25.59 -5.59 32.84
C VAL A 351 -26.20 -6.97 33.04
N CYS A 352 -27.08 -7.08 34.02
CA CYS A 352 -27.87 -8.28 34.25
C CYS A 352 -29.23 -8.20 33.54
N GLY A 353 -29.72 -9.32 33.01
CA GLY A 353 -31.08 -9.38 32.47
C GLY A 353 -31.29 -10.47 31.43
N LYS A 354 -32.55 -10.76 31.13
CA LYS A 354 -32.93 -11.56 29.96
C LYS A 354 -33.26 -10.61 28.80
N TRP A 355 -32.49 -10.72 27.73
CA TRP A 355 -32.65 -9.98 26.48
C TRP A 355 -33.15 -10.94 25.41
N ASP A 356 -34.01 -10.52 24.48
CA ASP A 356 -34.37 -11.37 23.34
C ASP A 356 -33.30 -11.32 22.25
N LEU A 357 -32.65 -10.15 22.11
CA LEU A 357 -31.56 -9.90 21.18
C LEU A 357 -30.49 -9.02 21.84
N VAL A 358 -29.22 -9.38 21.67
CA VAL A 358 -28.06 -8.55 22.02
C VAL A 358 -27.30 -8.21 20.74
N VAL A 359 -26.99 -6.93 20.55
CA VAL A 359 -26.23 -6.42 19.41
C VAL A 359 -24.98 -5.71 19.93
N SER A 360 -23.82 -6.02 19.36
CA SER A 360 -22.55 -5.37 19.68
C SER A 360 -21.64 -5.26 18.46
N GLU A 361 -20.69 -4.33 18.52
CA GLU A 361 -19.59 -4.20 17.56
C GLU A 361 -18.32 -3.90 18.37
N MET A 362 -17.61 -4.95 18.75
CA MET A 362 -16.45 -4.93 19.66
C MET A 362 -15.30 -5.76 19.08
N LEU A 363 -15.25 -5.86 17.74
CA LEU A 363 -14.28 -6.69 17.05
C LEU A 363 -13.07 -5.85 16.65
N GLY A 364 -11.89 -6.26 17.12
CA GLY A 364 -10.63 -5.75 16.57
C GLY A 364 -10.24 -6.44 15.26
N SER A 365 -9.15 -5.99 14.63
CA SER A 365 -8.67 -6.57 13.37
C SER A 365 -8.29 -8.06 13.45
N PHE A 366 -7.98 -8.57 14.65
CA PHE A 366 -7.74 -10.00 14.91
C PHE A 366 -8.94 -10.68 15.59
N GLY A 367 -10.14 -10.09 15.45
CA GLY A 367 -11.39 -10.59 16.00
C GLY A 367 -11.52 -10.32 17.51
N CYS A 368 -10.85 -11.13 18.33
CA CYS A 368 -11.00 -11.11 19.78
C CYS A 368 -10.05 -10.14 20.52
N ASN A 369 -9.15 -9.44 19.82
CA ASN A 369 -8.12 -8.61 20.43
C ASN A 369 -8.64 -7.31 21.10
N GLU A 370 -9.95 -7.04 21.02
CA GLU A 370 -10.66 -5.99 21.76
C GLU A 370 -11.61 -6.56 22.83
N LEU A 371 -11.42 -7.83 23.21
CA LEU A 371 -12.08 -8.50 24.34
C LEU A 371 -13.60 -8.68 24.18
N SER A 372 -14.09 -8.76 22.94
CA SER A 372 -15.48 -9.14 22.66
C SER A 372 -15.93 -10.44 23.34
N PRO A 373 -15.11 -11.53 23.39
CA PRO A 373 -15.53 -12.75 24.06
C PRO A 373 -15.88 -12.54 25.54
N GLU A 374 -15.06 -11.78 26.26
CA GLU A 374 -15.21 -11.50 27.68
C GLU A 374 -16.37 -10.54 27.97
N VAL A 375 -16.66 -9.62 27.06
CA VAL A 375 -17.79 -8.68 27.21
C VAL A 375 -19.13 -9.35 26.91
N LEU A 376 -19.16 -10.26 25.95
CA LEU A 376 -20.38 -10.96 25.54
C LEU A 376 -20.61 -12.27 26.31
N ASP A 377 -19.68 -12.64 27.19
CA ASP A 377 -19.84 -13.78 28.07
C ASP A 377 -21.03 -13.58 29.02
N GLY A 378 -21.79 -14.64 29.26
CA GLY A 378 -22.98 -14.61 30.13
C GLY A 378 -24.29 -14.19 29.46
N PHE A 379 -24.29 -13.66 28.23
CA PHE A 379 -25.54 -13.51 27.47
C PHE A 379 -26.00 -14.87 26.93
N SER A 380 -27.25 -15.22 27.20
CA SER A 380 -27.85 -16.53 26.84
C SER A 380 -28.80 -16.47 25.64
N SER A 381 -29.06 -15.28 25.11
CA SER A 381 -30.00 -15.04 24.02
C SER A 381 -29.30 -14.94 22.66
N THR A 382 -30.06 -14.61 21.60
CA THR A 382 -29.46 -14.39 20.29
C THR A 382 -28.51 -13.20 20.37
N VAL A 383 -27.24 -13.40 20.01
CA VAL A 383 -26.21 -12.35 19.98
C VAL A 383 -25.78 -12.09 18.54
N ILE A 384 -25.67 -10.83 18.18
CA ILE A 384 -25.04 -10.36 16.94
C ILE A 384 -23.75 -9.63 17.33
N PRO A 385 -22.57 -10.08 16.87
CA PRO A 385 -22.33 -11.22 15.98
C PRO A 385 -22.46 -12.58 16.68
N GLN A 386 -23.03 -13.58 15.98
CA GLN A 386 -23.17 -14.95 16.51
C GLN A 386 -21.82 -15.69 16.56
N SER A 387 -20.88 -15.37 15.68
CA SER A 387 -19.54 -15.96 15.69
C SER A 387 -18.56 -15.14 14.89
N TYR A 388 -17.28 -15.25 15.24
CA TYR A 388 -16.16 -14.68 14.48
C TYR A 388 -14.94 -15.59 14.60
N THR A 389 -14.10 -15.59 13.57
CA THR A 389 -12.88 -16.40 13.49
C THR A 389 -11.70 -15.53 13.09
N SER A 390 -10.62 -15.55 13.85
CA SER A 390 -9.36 -14.90 13.49
C SER A 390 -8.59 -15.75 12.47
N TYR A 391 -7.80 -15.11 11.61
CA TYR A 391 -6.98 -15.78 10.59
C TYR A 391 -5.55 -15.25 10.64
N ILE A 392 -4.58 -16.13 10.40
CA ILE A 392 -3.16 -15.77 10.31
C ILE A 392 -2.60 -16.18 8.96
N ARG A 393 -1.70 -15.36 8.42
CA ARG A 393 -0.95 -15.64 7.20
C ARG A 393 0.50 -15.20 7.38
N PRO A 394 1.48 -16.09 7.21
CA PRO A 394 2.88 -15.70 7.10
C PRO A 394 3.11 -14.83 5.86
N ILE A 395 3.66 -13.63 6.08
CA ILE A 395 4.05 -12.70 5.03
C ILE A 395 5.52 -12.31 5.23
N TYR A 396 6.16 -11.85 4.16
CA TYR A 396 7.40 -11.11 4.25
C TYR A 396 7.17 -9.69 3.75
N SER A 397 7.68 -8.71 4.48
CA SER A 397 7.73 -7.32 4.05
C SER A 397 9.00 -6.68 4.62
N PRO A 398 9.76 -5.92 3.82
CA PRO A 398 10.93 -5.19 4.28
C PRO A 398 10.55 -4.03 5.21
N MET A 399 9.26 -3.68 5.29
CA MET A 399 8.74 -2.58 6.08
C MET A 399 8.41 -2.98 7.52
N VAL A 400 8.43 -4.28 7.82
CA VAL A 400 8.25 -4.77 9.20
C VAL A 400 9.50 -4.41 10.00
N PRO A 401 9.40 -3.54 11.03
CA PRO A 401 10.57 -3.11 11.78
C PRO A 401 11.07 -4.27 12.64
N SER A 402 12.39 -4.36 12.82
CA SER A 402 13.06 -5.48 13.52
C SER A 402 12.73 -5.60 15.02
N GLN A 403 12.00 -4.64 15.60
CA GLN A 403 11.82 -4.51 17.06
C GLN A 403 10.35 -4.47 17.52
N TYR A 404 9.40 -4.97 16.72
CA TYR A 404 8.01 -5.10 17.19
C TYR A 404 7.78 -6.50 17.81
N TYR A 405 7.78 -6.54 19.14
CA TYR A 405 7.39 -7.72 19.93
C TYR A 405 5.90 -7.76 20.30
N VAL A 406 5.13 -6.79 19.82
CA VAL A 406 3.68 -6.66 20.09
C VAL A 406 2.90 -6.60 18.78
N PRO A 407 1.65 -7.10 18.72
CA PRO A 407 0.80 -6.96 17.55
C PRO A 407 0.54 -5.50 17.21
N PHE A 408 0.51 -5.18 15.92
CA PHE A 408 0.17 -3.87 15.39
C PHE A 408 -0.83 -4.02 14.24
N LEU A 409 -1.59 -2.97 13.97
CA LEU A 409 -2.32 -2.86 12.70
C LEU A 409 -1.37 -2.29 11.68
N ALA A 410 -1.26 -2.95 10.53
CA ALA A 410 -0.49 -2.44 9.41
C ALA A 410 -1.30 -2.46 8.13
N HIS A 411 -1.16 -1.39 7.37
CA HIS A 411 -1.43 -1.39 5.95
C HIS A 411 -0.07 -1.48 5.26
N PHE A 412 0.19 -2.61 4.59
CA PHE A 412 1.39 -2.79 3.78
C PHE A 412 0.99 -2.91 2.32
N SER A 413 1.57 -2.06 1.48
CA SER A 413 1.44 -2.09 0.03
C SER A 413 2.53 -2.97 -0.58
N VAL A 414 3.65 -3.16 0.13
CA VAL A 414 4.71 -4.10 -0.23
C VAL A 414 4.85 -5.22 0.77
N PHE A 415 4.39 -6.39 0.35
CA PHE A 415 4.62 -7.66 1.00
C PHE A 415 4.39 -8.77 -0.03
N TYR A 416 4.91 -9.96 0.26
CA TYR A 416 4.44 -11.17 -0.40
C TYR A 416 3.91 -12.17 0.61
N SER A 417 2.95 -12.96 0.14
CA SER A 417 2.31 -14.01 0.95
C SER A 417 3.04 -15.33 0.74
N ILE A 418 3.43 -15.99 1.83
CA ILE A 418 4.08 -17.31 1.75
C ILE A 418 3.05 -18.42 1.51
N THR A 419 1.87 -18.28 2.11
CA THR A 419 0.75 -19.24 2.00
C THR A 419 -0.59 -18.53 2.15
N ASN A 420 -1.69 -19.25 2.02
CA ASN A 420 -3.04 -18.73 2.24
C ASN A 420 -3.32 -18.49 3.74
N PRO A 421 -4.24 -17.57 4.09
CA PRO A 421 -4.66 -17.39 5.49
C PRO A 421 -5.25 -18.68 6.07
N MET A 422 -4.86 -19.00 7.30
CA MET A 422 -5.37 -20.15 8.05
C MET A 422 -6.17 -19.69 9.27
N PRO A 423 -7.29 -20.36 9.61
CA PRO A 423 -8.07 -20.01 10.79
C PRO A 423 -7.28 -20.28 12.07
N CYS A 424 -7.43 -19.40 13.05
CA CYS A 424 -6.79 -19.47 14.35
C CYS A 424 -7.83 -19.75 15.45
N TRP A 425 -8.47 -18.71 15.99
CA TRP A 425 -9.45 -18.84 17.07
C TRP A 425 -10.85 -18.48 16.60
N THR A 426 -11.83 -19.31 16.97
CA THR A 426 -13.25 -19.07 16.71
C THR A 426 -13.99 -18.91 18.02
N PHE A 427 -14.78 -17.84 18.13
CA PHE A 427 -15.68 -17.59 19.26
C PHE A 427 -17.12 -17.61 18.76
N ARG A 428 -18.05 -18.08 19.60
CA ARG A 428 -19.48 -18.18 19.30
C ARG A 428 -20.31 -17.59 20.45
N HIS A 429 -21.43 -16.99 20.12
CA HIS A 429 -22.35 -16.31 21.03
C HIS A 429 -23.81 -16.63 20.66
N PRO A 430 -24.66 -17.06 21.60
CA PRO A 430 -24.32 -17.43 22.97
C PRO A 430 -23.59 -18.77 22.97
N ASN A 431 -22.46 -18.87 23.67
CA ASN A 431 -21.81 -20.14 24.00
C ASN A 431 -20.79 -19.92 25.10
N ASN A 432 -20.53 -20.96 25.88
CA ASN A 432 -19.43 -20.94 26.84
C ASN A 432 -18.13 -21.14 26.05
N ASN A 433 -17.48 -20.03 25.66
CA ASN A 433 -16.22 -20.06 24.93
C ASN A 433 -15.09 -20.55 25.84
N SER A 434 -15.05 -21.86 26.10
CA SER A 434 -13.91 -22.45 26.81
C SER A 434 -12.69 -22.36 25.91
N MET A 435 -11.63 -21.70 26.37
CA MET A 435 -10.29 -21.93 25.83
C MET A 435 -10.00 -23.43 26.00
N GLN A 436 -10.26 -24.25 24.98
CA GLN A 436 -9.70 -25.59 24.97
C GLN A 436 -8.20 -25.40 25.09
N LYS A 437 -7.62 -25.72 26.25
CA LYS A 437 -6.19 -25.96 26.41
C LYS A 437 -5.84 -27.11 25.49
N LYS A 438 -5.71 -26.86 24.18
CA LYS A 438 -5.10 -27.82 23.28
C LYS A 438 -3.69 -27.98 23.80
N SER A 439 -3.42 -29.20 24.25
CA SER A 439 -2.14 -29.72 24.69
C SER A 439 -0.99 -29.03 23.98
N ARG A 440 0.04 -28.62 24.73
CA ARG A 440 1.35 -28.22 24.21
C ARG A 440 1.74 -29.17 23.07
N SER A 441 1.50 -28.78 21.83
CA SER A 441 2.22 -29.34 20.70
C SER A 441 3.62 -28.76 20.85
N GLN A 442 4.46 -29.57 21.47
CA GLN A 442 5.89 -29.42 21.56
C GLN A 442 6.38 -29.16 20.12
N VAL A 443 6.63 -27.89 19.79
CA VAL A 443 7.38 -27.54 18.59
C VAL A 443 8.79 -28.04 18.89
N CYS A 444 9.07 -29.27 18.48
CA CYS A 444 10.43 -29.75 18.36
C CYS A 444 11.08 -28.89 17.28
N CYS A 445 11.73 -27.81 17.69
CA CYS A 445 12.85 -27.27 16.95
C CYS A 445 13.93 -28.37 16.96
N ASN A 446 13.93 -29.21 15.93
CA ASN A 446 15.13 -29.97 15.62
C ASN A 446 16.07 -29.03 14.86
N VAL A 447 17.20 -28.83 15.52
CA VAL A 447 18.47 -28.17 15.17
C VAL A 447 18.74 -27.98 13.67
#